data_AF-A0A7S2RPF6-F1
#
_entry.id   AF-A0A7S2RPF6-F1
#
_cell.length_a   1.000
_cell.length_b   1.000
_cell.length_c   1.000
_cell.angle_alpha   90.00
_cell.angle_beta   90.00
_cell.angle_gamma   90.00
#
_symmetry.space_group_name_H-M   'P 1'
#
loop_
_entity.id
_entity.type
_entity.pdbx_description
1 polymer ?
#
loop_
_entity_poly.entity_id
_entity_poly.type
_entity_poly.pdbx_seq_one_letter_code
_entity_poly.pdbx_strand_id
1 'polypeptide(L)'
;ALSVTLLVPAVLRGSPRHWDLRRLNTIVDSTVLPALLPALLFVGILSILPHKELRFIFPALPLLNVCIAHGLAKLSRSAGKRPVVFVVAGIAPLAATLLFTLLVAFISGKNYPGGHALVQAHQLLDHVPRASVHIDVAAAMSGVSRFGELRRASGWTYSKDESLVQPEDFSKFDVLVTGDPAPYLRLSTFHTIHEEHGYAGLTFRGVKGLFELAPLEVKTDPKIFVLVSDRLESEPRSPAPGRVN
;
A
#
# COMPACT_ATOMS: atom_id res chain seq x y z
N ALA A 1 -25.32 -29.10 25.43
CA ALA A 1 -24.56 -28.00 24.80
C ALA A 1 -24.09 -27.06 25.91
N LEU A 2 -22.91 -27.35 26.49
CA LEU A 2 -22.31 -26.55 27.56
C LEU A 2 -21.57 -25.37 26.91
N SER A 3 -21.98 -24.17 27.30
CA SER A 3 -21.55 -22.89 26.73
C SER A 3 -20.05 -22.63 26.91
N VAL A 4 -19.35 -22.53 25.78
CA VAL A 4 -17.96 -22.05 25.65
C VAL A 4 -17.78 -20.64 26.25
N THR A 5 -18.87 -19.90 26.44
CA THR A 5 -18.92 -18.56 27.05
C THR A 5 -18.56 -18.53 28.54
N LEU A 6 -18.64 -19.65 29.27
CA LEU A 6 -18.36 -19.71 30.71
C LEU A 6 -16.90 -20.08 31.05
N LEU A 7 -16.10 -20.55 30.09
CA LEU A 7 -14.72 -20.97 30.36
C LEU A 7 -13.74 -19.79 30.45
N VAL A 8 -13.99 -18.72 29.70
CA VAL A 8 -13.11 -17.54 29.65
C VAL A 8 -13.10 -16.76 30.98
N PRO A 9 -14.22 -16.54 31.68
CA PRO A 9 -14.20 -15.86 32.98
C PRO A 9 -13.60 -16.72 34.10
N ALA A 10 -13.63 -18.05 34.00
CA ALA A 10 -13.11 -18.94 35.04
C ALA A 10 -11.57 -18.95 35.08
N VAL A 11 -10.92 -18.85 33.92
CA VAL A 11 -9.46 -18.68 33.81
C VAL A 11 -9.02 -17.29 34.32
N LEU A 12 -9.90 -16.29 34.25
CA LEU A 12 -9.61 -14.91 34.69
C LEU A 12 -9.98 -14.63 36.17
N ARG A 13 -10.79 -15.47 36.82
CA ARG A 13 -11.22 -15.31 38.23
C ARG A 13 -10.56 -16.26 39.22
N GLY A 14 -9.66 -17.13 38.77
CA GLY A 14 -8.91 -18.04 39.64
C GLY A 14 -7.86 -17.31 40.47
N SER A 15 -8.14 -17.06 41.75
CA SER A 15 -7.16 -16.70 42.78
C SER A 15 -5.91 -17.60 42.69
N PRO A 16 -4.68 -17.06 42.69
CA PRO A 16 -3.51 -17.80 42.27
C PRO A 16 -3.05 -18.79 43.35
N ARG A 17 -3.44 -20.05 43.18
CA ARG A 17 -2.86 -21.18 43.91
C ARG A 17 -1.66 -21.72 43.11
N HIS A 18 -0.49 -21.24 43.51
CA HIS A 18 0.84 -21.89 43.49
C HIS A 18 1.48 -22.41 42.19
N TRP A 19 1.06 -22.00 41.00
CA TRP A 19 2.02 -21.96 39.89
C TRP A 19 3.02 -20.84 40.21
N ASP A 20 4.33 -21.03 39.98
CA ASP A 20 5.40 -20.07 40.27
C ASP A 20 5.35 -18.85 39.32
N LEU A 21 4.18 -18.20 39.23
CA LEU A 21 3.90 -16.99 38.49
C LEU A 21 4.74 -15.81 38.97
N ARG A 22 5.36 -15.93 40.16
CA ARG A 22 6.29 -14.91 40.68
C ARG A 22 7.54 -14.79 39.81
N ARG A 23 8.09 -15.91 39.31
CA ARG A 23 9.22 -15.88 38.36
C ARG A 23 8.82 -15.35 36.98
N LEU A 24 7.61 -15.69 36.51
CA LEU A 24 7.06 -15.15 35.26
C LEU A 24 6.81 -13.64 35.37
N ASN A 25 6.34 -13.13 36.51
CA ASN A 25 6.11 -11.70 36.73
C ASN A 25 7.39 -10.84 36.74
N THR A 26 8.57 -11.46 36.93
CA THR A 26 9.87 -10.79 36.79
C THR A 26 10.23 -10.48 35.32
N ILE A 27 9.66 -11.24 34.37
CA ILE A 27 9.97 -11.14 32.93
C ILE A 27 8.77 -10.60 32.14
N VAL A 28 7.56 -11.06 32.45
CA VAL A 28 6.31 -10.70 31.77
C VAL A 28 5.27 -10.28 32.82
N ASP A 29 4.82 -9.02 32.73
CA ASP A 29 3.80 -8.48 33.65
C ASP A 29 2.49 -9.29 33.53
N SER A 30 2.07 -9.95 34.60
CA SER A 30 0.87 -10.79 34.57
C SER A 30 -0.41 -9.99 34.28
N THR A 31 -0.39 -8.67 34.49
CA THR A 31 -1.50 -7.75 34.23
C THR A 31 -1.85 -7.66 32.75
N VAL A 32 -0.87 -7.82 31.85
CA VAL A 32 -1.10 -7.70 30.40
C VAL A 32 -1.45 -9.03 29.73
N LEU A 33 -1.21 -10.17 30.40
CA LEU A 33 -1.46 -11.50 29.84
C LEU A 33 -2.90 -11.73 29.35
N PRO A 34 -3.96 -11.26 30.04
CA PRO A 34 -5.34 -11.40 29.56
C PRO A 34 -5.60 -10.77 28.19
N ALA A 35 -4.86 -9.71 27.83
CA ALA A 35 -4.96 -9.05 26.52
C ALA A 35 -3.91 -9.58 25.53
N LEU A 36 -2.70 -9.86 25.99
CA LEU A 36 -1.58 -10.30 25.16
C LEU A 36 -1.77 -11.73 24.63
N LEU A 37 -2.23 -12.66 25.47
CA LEU A 37 -2.35 -14.07 25.09
C LEU A 37 -3.37 -14.29 23.96
N PRO A 38 -4.61 -13.75 24.02
CA PRO A 38 -5.55 -13.89 22.90
C PRO A 38 -5.02 -13.29 21.60
N ALA A 39 -4.35 -12.12 21.69
CA ALA A 39 -3.78 -11.46 20.52
C ALA A 39 -2.68 -12.30 19.85
N LEU A 40 -1.73 -12.83 20.65
CA LEU A 40 -0.64 -13.67 20.14
C LEU A 40 -1.17 -15.02 19.63
N LEU A 41 -2.11 -15.64 20.33
CA LEU A 41 -2.73 -16.89 19.87
C LEU A 41 -3.46 -16.70 18.54
N PHE A 42 -4.24 -15.62 18.42
CA PHE A 42 -4.94 -15.27 17.19
C PHE A 42 -3.98 -15.08 16.01
N VAL A 43 -2.92 -14.28 16.19
CA VAL A 43 -1.89 -14.08 15.16
C VAL A 43 -1.16 -15.39 14.85
N GLY A 44 -0.88 -16.21 15.87
CA GLY A 44 -0.21 -17.51 15.70
C GLY A 44 -1.05 -18.49 14.88
N ILE A 45 -2.36 -18.57 15.13
CA ILE A 45 -3.28 -19.40 14.34
C ILE A 45 -3.33 -18.90 12.89
N LEU A 46 -3.51 -17.59 12.69
CA LEU A 46 -3.56 -17.00 11.35
C LEU A 46 -2.20 -17.05 10.62
N SER A 47 -1.10 -17.26 11.35
CA SER A 47 0.21 -17.51 10.76
C SER A 47 0.29 -18.83 9.99
N ILE A 48 -0.67 -19.75 10.17
CA ILE A 48 -0.73 -21.02 9.42
C ILE A 48 -1.46 -20.86 8.07
N LEU A 49 -2.25 -19.79 7.88
CA LEU A 49 -3.02 -19.59 6.65
C LEU A 49 -2.10 -19.38 5.42
N PRO A 50 -2.31 -20.08 4.29
CA PRO A 50 -1.45 -19.93 3.11
C PRO A 50 -1.61 -18.55 2.45
N HIS A 51 -2.83 -18.00 2.49
CA HIS A 51 -3.10 -16.65 2.01
C HIS A 51 -2.89 -15.65 3.15
N LYS A 52 -1.95 -14.70 2.95
CA LYS A 52 -1.66 -13.64 3.91
C LYS A 52 -2.26 -12.34 3.42
N GLU A 53 -3.16 -11.79 4.23
CA GLU A 53 -3.69 -10.45 4.01
C GLU A 53 -3.58 -9.66 5.31
N LEU A 54 -3.18 -8.39 5.18
CA LEU A 54 -2.95 -7.51 6.32
C LEU A 54 -4.22 -7.34 7.17
N ARG A 55 -5.41 -7.39 6.56
CA ARG A 55 -6.68 -7.28 7.28
C ARG A 55 -6.90 -8.36 8.34
N PHE A 56 -6.25 -9.52 8.22
CA PHE A 56 -6.43 -10.61 9.18
C PHE A 56 -5.87 -10.30 10.57
N ILE A 57 -4.87 -9.42 10.68
CA ILE A 57 -4.25 -9.09 11.98
C ILE A 57 -4.86 -7.87 12.66
N PHE A 58 -5.74 -7.11 11.98
CA PHE A 58 -6.35 -5.89 12.54
C PHE A 58 -7.01 -6.08 13.90
N PRO A 59 -7.73 -7.18 14.19
CA PRO A 59 -8.32 -7.37 15.52
C PRO A 59 -7.28 -7.50 16.65
N ALA A 60 -6.05 -7.90 16.36
CA ALA A 60 -4.98 -8.01 17.36
C ALA A 60 -4.34 -6.66 17.71
N LEU A 61 -4.34 -5.70 16.79
CA LEU A 61 -3.62 -4.43 16.95
C LEU A 61 -4.04 -3.63 18.20
N PRO A 62 -5.35 -3.45 18.51
CA PRO A 62 -5.74 -2.72 19.72
C PRO A 62 -5.25 -3.38 21.01
N LEU A 63 -5.29 -4.70 21.09
CA LEU A 63 -4.83 -5.45 22.26
C LEU A 63 -3.31 -5.30 22.46
N LEU A 64 -2.54 -5.41 21.37
CA LEU A 64 -1.09 -5.21 21.41
C LEU A 64 -0.73 -3.77 21.80
N ASN A 65 -1.45 -2.78 21.27
CA ASN A 65 -1.22 -1.37 21.61
C ASN A 65 -1.49 -1.07 23.09
N VAL A 66 -2.54 -1.66 23.68
CA VAL A 66 -2.83 -1.53 25.12
C VAL A 66 -1.68 -2.12 25.96
N CYS A 67 -1.18 -3.31 25.59
CA CYS A 67 -0.05 -3.95 26.27
C CYS A 67 1.22 -3.08 26.20
N ILE A 68 1.53 -2.51 25.02
CA ILE A 68 2.66 -1.61 24.82
C ILE A 68 2.49 -0.33 25.65
N ALA A 69 1.31 0.28 25.64
CA ALA A 69 1.00 1.49 26.40
C ALA A 69 1.16 1.28 27.91
N HIS A 70 0.69 0.14 28.44
CA HIS A 70 0.87 -0.23 29.85
C HIS A 70 2.36 -0.38 30.22
N GLY A 71 3.13 -1.07 29.37
CA GLY A 71 4.58 -1.22 29.55
C GLY A 71 5.32 0.12 29.55
N LEU A 72 4.99 0.99 28.60
CA LEU A 72 5.57 2.32 28.48
C LEU A 72 5.20 3.23 29.65
N ALA A 73 3.95 3.16 30.13
CA ALA A 73 3.50 3.91 31.31
C ALA A 73 4.22 3.47 32.60
N LYS A 74 4.54 2.18 32.74
CA LYS A 74 5.36 1.68 33.85
C LYS A 74 6.81 2.14 33.72
N LEU A 75 7.36 2.12 32.51
CA LEU A 75 8.72 2.55 32.24
C LEU A 75 8.90 4.06 32.47
N SER A 76 7.94 4.88 32.04
CA SER A 76 7.97 6.34 32.20
C SER A 76 8.00 6.78 33.66
N ARG A 77 7.32 6.06 34.56
CA ARG A 77 7.39 6.31 36.02
C ARG A 77 8.80 6.14 36.60
N SER A 78 9.67 5.39 35.92
CA SER A 78 11.07 5.20 36.31
C SER A 78 12.07 6.05 35.51
N ALA A 79 11.59 6.91 34.60
CA ALA A 79 12.43 7.69 33.69
C ALA A 79 13.46 8.57 34.42
N GLY A 80 13.08 9.17 35.55
CA GLY A 80 14.01 9.98 36.35
C GLY A 80 15.11 9.17 37.06
N LYS A 81 14.87 7.89 37.37
CA LYS A 81 15.82 7.01 38.06
C LYS A 81 16.67 6.18 37.09
N ARG A 82 16.12 5.88 35.91
CA ARG A 82 16.75 5.04 34.87
C ARG A 82 16.55 5.66 33.49
N PRO A 83 17.11 6.85 33.23
CA PRO A 83 16.86 7.60 32.00
C PRO A 83 17.34 6.83 30.76
N VAL A 84 18.49 6.16 30.85
CA VAL A 84 19.03 5.34 29.75
C VAL A 84 18.04 4.23 29.36
N VAL A 85 17.44 3.54 30.32
CA VAL A 85 16.48 2.47 30.05
C VAL A 85 15.19 3.03 29.44
N PHE A 86 14.70 4.18 29.94
CA PHE A 86 13.52 4.83 29.36
C PHE A 86 13.75 5.28 27.91
N VAL A 87 14.93 5.82 27.60
CA VAL A 87 15.29 6.21 26.23
C VAL A 87 15.40 4.97 25.35
N VAL A 88 16.17 3.95 25.75
CA VAL A 88 16.46 2.78 24.90
C VAL A 88 15.24 1.87 24.72
N ALA A 89 14.44 1.63 25.77
CA ALA A 89 13.30 0.70 25.71
C ALA A 89 11.94 1.39 25.51
N GLY A 90 11.88 2.73 25.58
CA GLY A 90 10.66 3.50 25.39
C GLY A 90 10.71 4.41 24.18
N ILE A 91 11.60 5.41 24.20
CA ILE A 91 11.65 6.46 23.17
C ILE A 91 12.27 5.98 21.86
N ALA A 92 13.40 5.28 21.91
CA ALA A 92 14.12 4.84 20.71
C ALA A 92 13.28 3.90 19.81
N PRO A 93 12.54 2.90 20.33
CA PRO A 93 11.65 2.09 19.51
C PRO A 93 10.53 2.90 18.85
N LEU A 94 9.95 3.88 19.55
CA LEU A 94 8.92 4.76 18.98
C LEU A 94 9.47 5.61 17.84
N ALA A 95 10.66 6.20 18.03
CA ALA A 95 11.35 6.95 16.99
C ALA A 95 11.71 6.06 15.79
N ALA A 96 12.18 4.84 16.04
CA ALA A 96 12.47 3.86 15.00
C ALA A 96 11.21 3.44 14.23
N THR A 97 10.09 3.19 14.92
CA THR A 97 8.80 2.91 14.29
C THR A 97 8.35 4.08 13.43
N LEU A 98 8.42 5.32 13.93
CA LEU A 98 8.06 6.51 13.15
C LEU A 98 8.92 6.64 11.89
N LEU A 99 10.24 6.54 12.02
CA LEU A 99 11.16 6.62 10.89
C LEU A 99 10.88 5.51 9.85
N PHE A 100 10.66 4.29 10.33
CA PHE A 100 10.33 3.16 9.46
C PHE A 100 8.98 3.37 8.76
N THR A 101 7.96 3.89 9.46
CA THR A 101 6.67 4.23 8.85
C THR A 101 6.81 5.31 7.79
N LEU A 102 7.60 6.36 8.03
CA LEU A 102 7.87 7.41 7.03
C LEU A 102 8.58 6.84 5.79
N LEU A 103 9.57 5.97 6.00
CA LEU A 103 10.27 5.30 4.92
C LEU A 103 9.33 4.43 4.07
N VAL A 104 8.54 3.56 4.72
CA VAL A 104 7.58 2.69 4.03
C VAL A 104 6.48 3.52 3.35
N ALA A 105 6.04 4.63 3.95
CA ALA A 105 5.07 5.54 3.34
C ALA A 105 5.64 6.19 2.07
N PHE A 106 6.89 6.66 2.11
CA PHE A 106 7.58 7.20 0.94
C PHE A 106 7.68 6.17 -0.19
N ILE A 107 8.10 4.94 0.12
CA ILE A 107 8.18 3.84 -0.85
C ILE A 107 6.79 3.50 -1.40
N SER A 108 5.78 3.42 -0.53
CA SER A 108 4.41 3.07 -0.90
C SER A 108 3.78 4.09 -1.85
N GLY A 109 4.19 5.36 -1.78
CA GLY A 109 3.76 6.39 -2.75
C GLY A 109 4.08 6.03 -4.21
N LYS A 110 5.07 5.16 -4.46
CA LYS A 110 5.48 4.70 -5.80
C LYS A 110 4.66 3.49 -6.31
N ASN A 111 3.71 2.97 -5.53
CA ASN A 111 2.87 1.83 -5.88
C ASN A 111 1.59 2.21 -6.66
N TYR A 112 1.42 3.49 -7.03
CA TYR A 112 0.22 3.99 -7.71
C TYR A 112 0.42 4.50 -9.16
N PRO A 113 1.24 3.84 -10.01
CA PRO A 113 1.51 4.32 -11.36
C PRO A 113 0.26 4.43 -12.25
N GLY A 114 -0.78 3.61 -12.06
CA GLY A 114 -2.01 3.72 -12.84
C GLY A 114 -2.71 5.07 -12.66
N GLY A 115 -2.79 5.56 -11.42
CA GLY A 115 -3.36 6.88 -11.13
C GLY A 115 -2.57 8.01 -11.79
N HIS A 116 -1.23 7.94 -11.74
CA HIS A 116 -0.36 8.90 -12.40
C HIS A 116 -0.50 8.85 -13.93
N ALA A 117 -0.53 7.65 -14.51
CA ALA A 117 -0.71 7.45 -15.95
C ALA A 117 -2.02 8.08 -16.47
N LEU A 118 -3.12 7.97 -15.72
CA LEU A 118 -4.39 8.60 -16.10
C LEU A 118 -4.29 10.14 -16.09
N VAL A 119 -3.63 10.72 -15.08
CA VAL A 119 -3.38 12.17 -15.03
C VAL A 119 -2.51 12.61 -16.20
N GLN A 120 -1.45 11.85 -16.51
CA GLN A 120 -0.59 12.11 -17.67
C GLN A 120 -1.36 12.03 -18.99
N ALA A 121 -2.24 11.04 -19.15
CA ALA A 121 -3.11 10.95 -20.32
C ALA A 121 -3.98 12.21 -20.49
N HIS A 122 -4.55 12.74 -19.41
CA HIS A 122 -5.34 13.98 -19.45
C HIS A 122 -4.51 15.22 -19.79
N GLN A 123 -3.23 15.25 -19.41
CA GLN A 123 -2.33 16.36 -19.70
C GLN A 123 -1.86 16.32 -21.17
N LEU A 124 -1.43 15.15 -21.64
CA LEU A 124 -0.91 14.96 -23.00
C LEU A 124 -2.00 15.12 -24.06
N LEU A 125 -3.24 14.71 -23.74
CA LEU A 125 -4.39 14.80 -24.63
C LEU A 125 -5.35 15.94 -24.25
N ASP A 126 -4.85 17.02 -23.64
CA ASP A 126 -5.69 18.17 -23.25
C ASP A 126 -6.40 18.82 -24.45
N HIS A 127 -5.77 18.76 -25.62
CA HIS A 127 -6.30 19.26 -26.89
C HIS A 127 -7.45 18.41 -27.46
N VAL A 128 -7.68 17.21 -26.93
CA VAL A 128 -8.71 16.28 -27.41
C VAL A 128 -10.01 16.52 -26.64
N PRO A 129 -11.08 17.01 -27.30
CA PRO A 129 -12.32 17.36 -26.60
C PRO A 129 -13.06 16.13 -26.08
N ARG A 130 -13.03 15.02 -26.82
CA ARG A 130 -13.71 13.77 -26.48
C ARG A 130 -12.80 12.59 -26.78
N ALA A 131 -12.71 11.67 -25.83
CA ALA A 131 -11.96 10.43 -25.99
C ALA A 131 -12.65 9.31 -25.22
N SER A 132 -12.53 8.10 -25.74
CA SER A 132 -12.91 6.88 -25.06
C SER A 132 -11.66 6.19 -24.50
N VAL A 133 -11.63 6.02 -23.18
CA VAL A 133 -10.48 5.50 -22.45
C VAL A 133 -10.81 4.12 -21.90
N HIS A 134 -10.00 3.12 -22.26
CA HIS A 134 -10.02 1.83 -21.60
C HIS A 134 -9.03 1.80 -20.43
N ILE A 135 -9.49 1.27 -19.30
CA ILE A 135 -8.69 1.11 -18.09
C ILE A 135 -8.52 -0.38 -17.83
N ASP A 136 -7.28 -0.86 -17.97
CA ASP A 136 -6.91 -2.23 -17.67
C ASP A 136 -6.97 -2.51 -16.15
N VAL A 137 -7.05 -3.80 -15.79
CA VAL A 137 -6.99 -4.30 -14.42
C VAL A 137 -5.72 -3.83 -13.72
N ALA A 138 -4.56 -3.87 -14.38
CA ALA A 138 -3.31 -3.42 -13.78
C ALA A 138 -3.34 -1.92 -13.44
N ALA A 139 -3.90 -1.09 -14.31
CA ALA A 139 -4.05 0.34 -14.09
C ALA A 139 -5.05 0.63 -12.96
N ALA A 140 -6.18 -0.07 -12.93
CA ALA A 140 -7.18 0.04 -11.86
C ALA A 140 -6.62 -0.36 -10.48
N MET A 141 -5.87 -1.47 -10.42
CA MET A 141 -5.23 -1.93 -9.18
C MET A 141 -4.12 -0.99 -8.69
N SER A 142 -3.55 -0.17 -9.58
CA SER A 142 -2.46 0.75 -9.28
C SER A 142 -2.91 2.22 -9.27
N GLY A 143 -4.17 2.49 -8.93
CA GLY A 143 -4.61 3.85 -8.54
C GLY A 143 -5.52 4.57 -9.53
N VAL A 144 -5.88 3.97 -10.67
CA VAL A 144 -6.99 4.52 -11.46
C VAL A 144 -8.30 4.36 -10.68
N SER A 145 -8.99 5.48 -10.44
CA SER A 145 -10.27 5.52 -9.74
C SER A 145 -11.22 6.52 -10.39
N ARG A 146 -12.52 6.40 -10.07
CA ARG A 146 -13.55 7.31 -10.58
C ARG A 146 -13.33 8.78 -10.19
N PHE A 147 -12.66 9.04 -9.06
CA PHE A 147 -12.29 10.40 -8.67
C PHE A 147 -11.25 11.03 -9.61
N GLY A 148 -10.46 10.20 -10.30
CA GLY A 148 -9.50 10.62 -11.31
C GLY A 148 -10.11 10.86 -12.68
N GLU A 149 -11.39 10.56 -12.92
CA GLU A 149 -12.08 10.76 -14.22
C GLU A 149 -12.47 12.24 -14.46
N LEU A 150 -11.50 13.14 -14.37
CA LEU A 150 -11.74 14.59 -14.34
C LEU A 150 -12.37 15.15 -15.63
N ARG A 151 -12.17 14.49 -16.78
CA ARG A 151 -12.68 14.93 -18.09
C ARG A 151 -14.04 14.36 -18.47
N ARG A 152 -14.75 13.72 -17.53
CA ARG A 152 -16.08 13.16 -17.82
C ARG A 152 -17.09 14.23 -18.28
N ALA A 153 -17.00 15.44 -17.72
CA ALA A 153 -17.87 16.57 -18.09
C ALA A 153 -17.58 17.14 -19.49
N SER A 154 -16.34 17.02 -19.99
CA SER A 154 -15.97 17.46 -21.34
C SER A 154 -16.32 16.44 -22.42
N GLY A 155 -16.80 15.25 -22.04
CA GLY A 155 -17.25 14.20 -22.96
C GLY A 155 -16.28 13.01 -23.08
N TRP A 156 -15.32 12.88 -22.16
CA TRP A 156 -14.53 11.66 -22.07
C TRP A 156 -15.34 10.53 -21.44
N THR A 157 -15.17 9.32 -21.98
CA THR A 157 -15.78 8.11 -21.43
C THR A 157 -14.69 7.17 -20.94
N TYR A 158 -14.93 6.52 -19.80
CA TYR A 158 -13.98 5.62 -19.17
C TYR A 158 -14.65 4.26 -19.01
N SER A 159 -14.00 3.21 -19.50
CA SER A 159 -14.49 1.84 -19.45
C SER A 159 -13.45 0.91 -18.86
N LYS A 160 -13.86 0.13 -17.87
CA LYS A 160 -13.10 -0.98 -17.29
C LYS A 160 -13.80 -2.30 -17.65
N ASP A 161 -14.11 -2.47 -18.93
CA ASP A 161 -14.77 -3.67 -19.42
C ASP A 161 -13.77 -4.83 -19.48
N GLU A 162 -13.76 -5.64 -18.41
CA GLU A 162 -12.88 -6.80 -18.26
C GLU A 162 -13.32 -8.00 -19.13
N SER A 163 -14.45 -7.91 -19.84
CA SER A 163 -14.91 -8.98 -20.74
C SER A 163 -14.17 -8.99 -22.07
N LEU A 164 -13.44 -7.92 -22.40
CA LEU A 164 -12.66 -7.78 -23.61
C LEU A 164 -11.36 -8.56 -23.47
N VAL A 165 -11.12 -9.49 -24.39
CA VAL A 165 -9.96 -10.39 -24.34
C VAL A 165 -9.10 -10.23 -25.59
N GLN A 166 -9.72 -10.03 -26.75
CA GLN A 166 -8.98 -9.96 -28.00
C GLN A 166 -8.50 -8.52 -28.23
N PRO A 167 -7.22 -8.29 -28.61
CA PRO A 167 -6.69 -6.94 -28.80
C PRO A 167 -7.46 -6.10 -29.82
N GLU A 168 -8.15 -6.74 -30.78
CA GLU A 168 -9.01 -6.11 -31.77
C GLU A 168 -10.28 -5.49 -31.16
N ASP A 169 -10.79 -6.06 -30.06
CA ASP A 169 -11.98 -5.55 -29.35
C ASP A 169 -11.73 -4.15 -28.77
N PHE A 170 -10.46 -3.84 -28.51
CA PHE A 170 -10.03 -2.55 -27.98
C PHE A 170 -9.91 -1.47 -29.04
N SER A 171 -10.03 -1.83 -30.33
CA SER A 171 -10.03 -0.87 -31.44
C SER A 171 -11.18 0.12 -31.36
N LYS A 172 -12.21 -0.10 -30.53
CA LYS A 172 -13.28 0.89 -30.27
C LYS A 172 -12.87 2.05 -29.36
N PHE A 173 -11.74 1.92 -28.66
CA PHE A 173 -11.23 2.93 -27.75
C PHE A 173 -10.19 3.82 -28.42
N ASP A 174 -10.08 5.06 -27.94
CA ASP A 174 -9.12 6.04 -28.44
C ASP A 174 -7.83 6.03 -27.60
N VAL A 175 -7.94 5.73 -26.31
CA VAL A 175 -6.84 5.70 -25.35
C VAL A 175 -6.90 4.42 -24.53
N LEU A 176 -5.76 3.76 -24.33
CA LEU A 176 -5.63 2.61 -23.44
C LEU A 176 -4.66 2.94 -22.30
N VAL A 177 -5.06 2.68 -21.07
CA VAL A 177 -4.17 2.71 -19.89
C VAL A 177 -3.97 1.27 -19.43
N THR A 178 -2.84 0.66 -19.81
CA THR A 178 -2.60 -0.79 -19.74
C THR A 178 -1.30 -1.15 -19.02
N GLY A 179 -1.27 -2.30 -18.34
CA GLY A 179 -0.03 -2.88 -17.82
C GLY A 179 0.77 -3.69 -18.84
N ASP A 180 0.12 -4.16 -19.90
CA ASP A 180 0.74 -4.92 -20.99
C ASP A 180 0.48 -4.24 -22.34
N PRO A 181 1.46 -3.53 -22.91
CA PRO A 181 1.29 -2.84 -24.18
C PRO A 181 1.51 -3.76 -25.39
N ALA A 182 2.19 -4.90 -25.23
CA ALA A 182 2.68 -5.72 -26.34
C ALA A 182 1.59 -6.22 -27.30
N PRO A 183 0.39 -6.63 -26.84
CA PRO A 183 -0.67 -7.10 -27.75
C PRO A 183 -1.15 -6.02 -28.72
N TYR A 184 -1.26 -4.77 -28.24
CA TYR A 184 -1.82 -3.65 -29.01
C TYR A 184 -0.82 -3.07 -30.01
N LEU A 185 0.46 -3.00 -29.60
CA LEU A 185 1.54 -2.51 -30.46
C LEU A 185 1.80 -3.46 -31.65
N ARG A 186 1.61 -4.77 -31.47
CA ARG A 186 1.78 -5.77 -32.55
C ARG A 186 0.77 -5.60 -33.68
N LEU A 187 -0.44 -5.14 -33.36
CA LEU A 187 -1.48 -4.88 -34.36
C LEU A 187 -1.30 -3.53 -35.06
N SER A 188 -0.34 -2.70 -34.63
CA SER A 188 -0.13 -1.35 -35.15
C SER A 188 -1.39 -0.47 -35.13
N THR A 189 -2.30 -0.73 -34.19
CA THR A 189 -3.54 0.07 -33.99
C THR A 189 -3.32 1.20 -32.98
N PHE A 190 -2.33 1.02 -32.12
CA PHE A 190 -2.00 1.93 -31.02
C PHE A 190 -0.49 2.15 -30.98
N HIS A 191 -0.07 3.30 -30.49
CA HIS A 191 1.31 3.60 -30.16
C HIS A 191 1.42 4.15 -28.74
N THR A 192 2.57 3.95 -28.10
CA THR A 192 2.83 4.42 -26.74
C THR A 192 3.14 5.92 -26.75
N ILE A 193 2.39 6.69 -25.98
CA ILE A 193 2.66 8.13 -25.77
C ILE A 193 3.35 8.40 -24.43
N HIS A 194 3.20 7.50 -23.45
CA HIS A 194 3.79 7.66 -22.11
C HIS A 194 3.99 6.32 -21.40
N GLU A 195 5.07 6.22 -20.63
CA GLU A 195 5.40 5.08 -19.77
C GLU A 195 5.52 5.56 -18.32
N GLU A 196 4.67 5.03 -17.44
CA GLU A 196 4.68 5.37 -16.03
C GLU A 196 5.44 4.31 -15.22
N HIS A 197 6.42 4.77 -14.46
CA HIS A 197 7.29 3.93 -13.65
C HIS A 197 6.68 3.66 -12.28
N GLY A 198 6.59 2.39 -11.92
CA GLY A 198 6.14 1.93 -10.60
C GLY A 198 7.27 1.32 -9.79
N TYR A 199 7.04 1.15 -8.49
CA TYR A 199 7.97 0.43 -7.60
C TYR A 199 8.26 -1.00 -8.12
N ALA A 200 9.55 -1.35 -8.15
CA ALA A 200 10.03 -2.66 -8.59
C ALA A 200 10.82 -3.41 -7.51
N GLY A 201 11.40 -2.68 -6.55
CA GLY A 201 12.15 -3.28 -5.44
C GLY A 201 13.09 -2.29 -4.76
N LEU A 202 13.80 -2.79 -3.76
CA LEU A 202 14.86 -2.07 -3.07
C LEU A 202 16.20 -2.66 -3.47
N THR A 203 17.16 -1.81 -3.80
CA THR A 203 18.54 -2.23 -4.06
C THR A 203 19.50 -1.54 -3.10
N PHE A 204 20.50 -2.29 -2.65
CA PHE A 204 21.59 -1.76 -1.83
C PHE A 204 22.78 -1.55 -2.75
N ARG A 205 23.14 -0.29 -3.00
CA ARG A 205 24.35 0.02 -3.75
C ARG A 205 25.53 0.05 -2.78
N GLY A 206 26.23 -1.08 -2.66
CA GLY A 206 27.42 -1.18 -1.82
C GLY A 206 28.55 -0.28 -2.34
N VAL A 207 29.02 0.65 -1.52
CA VAL A 207 30.27 1.37 -1.76
C VAL A 207 31.41 0.53 -1.19
N LYS A 208 32.39 0.14 -2.01
CA LYS A 208 33.58 -0.58 -1.52
C LYS A 208 34.34 0.31 -0.52
N GLY A 209 34.54 -0.17 0.71
CA GLY A 209 35.66 0.28 1.56
C GLY A 209 35.34 0.84 2.96
N LEU A 210 34.08 1.09 3.34
CA LEU A 210 33.77 1.51 4.71
C LEU A 210 32.37 1.03 5.09
N PHE A 211 32.27 0.30 6.21
CA PHE A 211 31.04 -0.17 6.87
C PHE A 211 29.71 0.25 6.21
N GLU A 212 29.22 -0.59 5.30
CA GLU A 212 27.84 -0.94 4.93
C GLU A 212 26.67 0.02 5.24
N LEU A 213 26.84 1.34 5.13
CA LEU A 213 25.73 2.27 4.94
C LEU A 213 25.51 2.46 3.44
N ALA A 214 25.10 1.38 2.76
CA ALA A 214 24.64 1.49 1.38
C ALA A 214 23.34 2.31 1.37
N PRO A 215 23.27 3.45 0.65
CA PRO A 215 22.02 4.18 0.54
C PRO A 215 20.97 3.27 -0.08
N LEU A 216 19.82 3.14 0.59
CA LEU A 216 18.69 2.36 0.11
C LEU A 216 18.12 3.06 -1.14
N GLU A 217 18.30 2.46 -2.31
CA GLU A 217 17.79 3.00 -3.56
C GLU A 217 16.48 2.28 -3.93
N VAL A 218 15.45 3.08 -4.21
CA VAL A 218 14.14 2.57 -4.64
C VAL A 218 14.19 2.38 -6.15
N LYS A 219 14.23 1.12 -6.59
CA LYS A 219 14.21 0.78 -8.02
C LYS A 219 12.78 0.93 -8.55
N THR A 220 12.65 1.59 -9.69
CA THR A 220 11.38 1.74 -10.41
C THR A 220 11.49 1.27 -11.85
N ASP A 221 10.55 0.44 -12.29
CA ASP A 221 10.47 -0.10 -13.65
C ASP A 221 9.17 0.39 -14.32
N PRO A 222 9.08 0.46 -15.67
CA PRO A 222 7.84 0.79 -16.34
C PRO A 222 6.78 -0.27 -16.02
N LYS A 223 5.61 0.17 -15.54
CA LYS A 223 4.52 -0.71 -15.09
C LYS A 223 3.22 -0.45 -15.81
N ILE A 224 2.93 0.79 -16.17
CA ILE A 224 1.70 1.19 -16.83
C ILE A 224 2.06 2.04 -18.05
N PHE A 225 1.35 1.82 -19.14
CA PHE A 225 1.57 2.47 -20.42
C PHE A 225 0.29 3.19 -20.83
N VAL A 226 0.45 4.39 -21.37
CA VAL A 226 -0.64 5.13 -22.02
C VAL A 226 -0.45 4.99 -23.52
N LEU A 227 -1.41 4.34 -24.15
CA LEU A 227 -1.43 4.11 -25.59
C LEU A 227 -2.53 4.95 -26.23
N VAL A 228 -2.28 5.45 -27.45
CA VAL A 228 -3.26 6.23 -28.23
C VAL A 228 -3.47 5.56 -29.58
N SER A 229 -4.72 5.55 -30.02
CA SER A 229 -5.08 5.02 -31.34
C SER A 229 -4.62 5.97 -32.43
N ASP A 230 -4.13 5.43 -33.54
CA ASP A 230 -3.66 6.24 -34.68
C ASP A 230 -4.78 7.12 -35.30
N ARG A 231 -6.04 6.74 -35.08
CA ARG A 231 -7.20 7.54 -35.51
C ARG A 231 -7.27 8.88 -34.79
N LEU A 232 -6.94 8.91 -33.51
CA LEU A 232 -7.04 10.12 -32.69
C LEU A 232 -6.00 11.17 -33.11
N GLU A 233 -4.83 10.74 -33.58
CA GLU A 233 -3.80 11.65 -34.12
C GLU A 233 -4.13 12.18 -35.51
N SER A 234 -4.96 11.48 -36.28
CA SER A 234 -5.36 11.90 -37.62
C SER A 234 -6.36 13.05 -37.64
N GLU A 235 -6.98 13.40 -36.50
CA GLU A 235 -7.80 14.60 -36.39
C GLU A 235 -6.92 15.86 -36.31
N PRO A 236 -7.20 16.91 -37.11
CA PRO A 236 -6.38 18.11 -37.10
C PRO A 236 -6.45 18.78 -35.72
N ARG A 237 -5.28 18.99 -35.10
CA ARG A 237 -5.15 19.79 -33.87
C ARG A 237 -5.85 21.13 -34.09
N SER A 238 -6.98 21.33 -33.43
CA SER A 238 -7.69 22.61 -33.47
C SER A 238 -6.74 23.71 -32.99
N PRO A 239 -6.58 24.83 -33.70
CA PRO A 239 -5.65 25.88 -33.31
C PRO A 239 -6.02 26.39 -31.91
N ALA A 240 -5.01 26.48 -31.04
CA ALA A 240 -5.16 27.01 -29.69
C ALA A 240 -5.91 28.36 -29.75
N PRO A 241 -6.87 28.63 -28.85
CA PRO A 241 -7.54 29.93 -28.82
C PRO A 241 -6.47 31.00 -28.62
N GLY A 242 -6.32 31.86 -29.64
CA GLY A 242 -5.33 32.93 -29.66
C GLY A 242 -5.46 33.78 -28.41
N ARG A 243 -4.32 34.07 -27.78
CA ARG A 243 -4.22 35.11 -26.75
C ARG A 243 -4.74 36.41 -27.35
N VAL A 244 -5.90 36.86 -26.88
CA VAL A 244 -6.34 38.23 -27.06
C VAL A 244 -5.39 39.10 -26.23
N ASN A 245 -4.65 39.98 -26.91
CA ASN A 245 -3.78 40.98 -26.29
C ASN A 245 -4.58 41.96 -25.43
#